data_AF-A0A840KEV0-F1
#
_entry.id   AF-A0A840KEV0-F1
#
_cell.length_a   1.000
_cell.length_b   1.000
_cell.length_c   1.000
_cell.angle_alpha   90.00
_cell.angle_beta   90.00
_cell.angle_gamma   90.00
#
_symmetry.space_group_name_H-M   'P 1'
#
loop_
_entity.id
_entity.type
_entity.pdbx_description
1 polymer ?
#
loop_
_entity_poly.entity_id
_entity_poly.type
_entity_poly.pdbx_seq_one_letter_code
_entity_poly.pdbx_strand_id
1 'polypeptide(L)'
;MNYTGTSFFKETKNTDKVKLNRINAYEGSMLHFFRSVYQNKTAEDGFIVNHITMIPNPKYPTEEELELLNDFRKNFITSGTLKISDNINDIAHRKNSEKPYSMAITKMKIPDTDYIKRTDGKVILDFPDVLQVNYSKYYYNLENKKLVKDKIPVSHQSFLYIEGQTFEVYDTGNTSDPELLLKQGDFSRNKIEFMLPLDYQPGD
;
A
#
# COMPACT_ATOMS: atom_id res chain seq x y z
N MET A 1 -14.46 -4.11 -20.24
CA MET A 1 -14.96 -2.72 -20.13
C MET A 1 -13.98 -1.99 -19.23
N ASN A 2 -13.23 -1.03 -19.76
CA ASN A 2 -12.29 -0.22 -18.98
C ASN A 2 -13.06 0.95 -18.38
N TYR A 3 -13.19 1.00 -17.07
CA TYR A 3 -13.76 2.15 -16.37
C TYR A 3 -12.65 3.18 -16.15
N THR A 4 -12.45 4.07 -17.11
CA THR A 4 -11.60 5.25 -16.90
C THR A 4 -12.33 6.20 -15.97
N GLY A 5 -12.17 6.01 -14.65
CA GLY A 5 -12.74 6.88 -13.63
C GLY A 5 -12.04 8.23 -13.63
N THR A 6 -12.58 9.23 -14.33
CA THR A 6 -12.10 10.61 -14.24
C THR A 6 -12.67 11.26 -12.97
N SER A 7 -11.80 11.67 -12.03
CA SER A 7 -12.23 12.40 -10.83
C SER A 7 -12.62 13.83 -11.18
N PHE A 8 -13.92 14.11 -11.24
CA PHE A 8 -14.44 15.47 -11.42
C PHE A 8 -14.58 16.16 -10.06
N PHE A 9 -13.56 16.91 -9.64
CA PHE A 9 -13.67 17.78 -8.47
C PHE A 9 -14.40 19.08 -8.86
N LYS A 10 -15.32 19.53 -7.99
CA LYS A 10 -15.87 20.89 -8.04
C LYS A 10 -15.22 21.71 -6.93
N GLU A 11 -15.00 22.99 -7.21
CA GLU A 11 -14.51 23.91 -6.20
C GLU A 11 -15.50 23.98 -5.02
N THR A 12 -15.00 23.70 -3.82
CA THR A 12 -15.79 23.77 -2.58
C THR A 12 -15.44 25.04 -1.81
N LYS A 13 -16.35 25.47 -0.93
CA LYS A 13 -16.13 26.65 -0.08
C LYS A 13 -14.85 26.47 0.75
N ASN A 14 -13.96 27.45 0.69
CA ASN A 14 -12.69 27.42 1.42
C ASN A 14 -12.85 27.80 2.90
N THR A 15 -13.60 26.98 3.65
CA THR A 15 -13.83 27.17 5.09
C THR A 15 -12.71 26.56 5.92
N ASP A 16 -12.49 27.06 7.14
CA ASP A 16 -11.48 26.51 8.07
C ASP A 16 -11.63 24.99 8.28
N LYS A 17 -12.87 24.49 8.31
CA LYS A 17 -13.17 23.06 8.42
C LYS A 17 -12.74 22.28 7.18
N VAL A 18 -12.90 22.84 5.98
CA VAL A 18 -12.44 22.21 4.74
C VAL A 18 -10.92 22.18 4.71
N LYS A 19 -10.24 23.28 5.09
CA LYS A 19 -8.78 23.32 5.21
C LYS A 19 -8.26 22.28 6.21
N LEU A 20 -8.87 22.20 7.39
CA LEU A 20 -8.58 21.21 8.42
C LEU A 20 -8.68 19.78 7.88
N ASN A 21 -9.78 19.46 7.19
CA ASN A 21 -9.99 18.13 6.66
C ASN A 21 -8.97 17.79 5.57
N ARG A 22 -8.62 18.76 4.70
CA ARG A 22 -7.65 18.57 3.62
C ARG A 22 -6.24 18.33 4.14
N ILE A 23 -5.76 19.12 5.11
CA ILE A 23 -4.43 18.91 5.70
C ILE A 23 -4.34 17.56 6.41
N ASN A 24 -5.40 17.19 7.17
CA ASN A 24 -5.48 15.89 7.82
C ASN A 24 -5.63 14.73 6.82
N ALA A 25 -6.23 14.94 5.65
CA ALA A 25 -6.28 13.93 4.59
C ALA A 25 -4.92 13.79 3.88
N TYR A 26 -4.18 14.88 3.72
CA TYR A 26 -2.90 14.90 3.02
C TYR A 26 -1.76 14.28 3.84
N GLU A 27 -1.52 14.76 5.06
CA GLU A 27 -0.34 14.33 5.82
C GLU A 27 -0.31 12.82 6.05
N GLY A 28 0.82 12.20 5.72
CA GLY A 28 1.04 10.76 5.82
C GLY A 28 0.20 9.89 4.88
N SER A 29 -0.49 10.48 3.90
CA SER A 29 -1.21 9.75 2.86
C SER A 29 -0.27 9.17 1.80
N MET A 30 -0.81 8.27 0.97
CA MET A 30 -0.11 7.76 -0.21
C MET A 30 0.24 8.88 -1.20
N LEU A 31 -0.67 9.86 -1.35
CA LEU A 31 -0.46 11.04 -2.17
C LEU A 31 0.73 11.86 -1.68
N HIS A 32 0.80 12.12 -0.36
CA HIS A 32 1.93 12.81 0.25
C HIS A 32 3.24 12.05 0.00
N PHE A 33 3.25 10.74 0.29
CA PHE A 33 4.43 9.89 0.07
C PHE A 33 4.95 9.95 -1.36
N PHE A 34 4.09 9.78 -2.37
CA PHE A 34 4.54 9.77 -3.76
C PHE A 34 4.97 11.15 -4.27
N ARG A 35 4.37 12.23 -3.78
CA ARG A 35 4.88 13.58 -4.06
C ARG A 35 6.25 13.80 -3.44
N SER A 36 6.45 13.36 -2.20
CA SER A 36 7.77 13.39 -1.55
C SER A 36 8.80 12.58 -2.32
N VAL A 37 8.42 11.39 -2.81
CA VAL A 37 9.26 10.56 -3.69
C VAL A 37 9.64 11.30 -4.97
N TYR A 38 8.65 11.87 -5.67
CA TYR A 38 8.88 12.61 -6.91
C TYR A 38 9.87 13.77 -6.71
N GLN A 39 9.70 14.51 -5.62
CA GLN A 39 10.54 15.65 -5.27
C GLN A 39 11.88 15.29 -4.62
N ASN A 40 12.14 14.01 -4.38
CA ASN A 40 13.32 13.52 -3.65
C ASN A 40 13.42 14.08 -2.21
N LYS A 41 12.28 14.09 -1.49
CA LYS A 41 12.14 14.63 -0.13
C LYS A 41 11.55 13.63 0.86
N THR A 42 11.49 12.34 0.53
CA THR A 42 10.83 11.33 1.37
C THR A 42 11.29 11.36 2.84
N ALA A 43 12.60 11.39 3.09
CA ALA A 43 13.14 11.47 4.45
C ALA A 43 12.90 12.84 5.11
N GLU A 44 13.01 13.94 4.34
CA GLU A 44 12.76 15.30 4.82
C GLU A 44 11.31 15.50 5.26
N ASP A 45 10.38 14.93 4.51
CA ASP A 45 8.94 14.94 4.80
C ASP A 45 8.57 13.95 5.92
N GLY A 46 9.54 13.23 6.51
CA GLY A 46 9.35 12.42 7.70
C GLY A 46 8.93 10.97 7.46
N PHE A 47 9.00 10.49 6.22
CA PHE A 47 8.77 9.07 5.92
C PHE A 47 10.01 8.23 6.21
N ILE A 48 9.77 7.06 6.81
CA ILE A 48 10.78 6.04 7.04
C ILE A 48 10.42 4.81 6.20
N VAL A 49 11.28 4.49 5.24
CA VAL A 49 11.11 3.33 4.35
C VAL A 49 12.02 2.19 4.79
N ASN A 50 11.47 0.99 4.90
CA ASN A 50 12.19 -0.24 5.19
C ASN A 50 11.95 -1.26 4.06
N HIS A 51 12.95 -2.12 3.82
CA HIS A 51 12.82 -3.27 2.92
C HIS A 51 12.38 -4.48 3.74
N ILE A 52 11.31 -5.12 3.27
CA ILE A 52 10.81 -6.39 3.81
C ILE A 52 10.98 -7.48 2.77
N THR A 53 11.51 -8.63 3.21
CA THR A 53 11.58 -9.84 2.41
C THR A 53 10.55 -10.85 2.92
N MET A 54 9.92 -11.57 1.98
CA MET A 54 9.00 -12.66 2.28
C MET A 54 9.78 -13.97 2.44
N ILE A 55 9.75 -14.54 3.64
CA ILE A 55 10.41 -15.82 3.92
C ILE A 55 9.36 -16.94 3.80
N PRO A 56 9.55 -17.93 2.91
CA PRO A 56 8.63 -19.06 2.77
C PRO A 56 8.39 -19.77 4.10
N ASN A 57 7.13 -20.08 4.40
CA ASN A 57 6.77 -20.85 5.58
C ASN A 57 6.87 -22.35 5.27
N PRO A 58 7.81 -23.10 5.88
CA PRO A 58 7.96 -24.53 5.62
C PRO A 58 6.76 -25.38 6.07
N LYS A 59 5.85 -24.81 6.88
CA LYS A 59 4.60 -25.49 7.28
C LYS A 59 3.48 -25.30 6.26
N TYR A 60 3.59 -24.32 5.37
CA TYR A 60 2.60 -24.14 4.31
C TYR A 60 2.73 -25.26 3.26
N PRO A 61 1.64 -25.71 2.64
CA PRO A 61 1.74 -26.72 1.59
C PRO A 61 2.64 -26.29 0.42
N THR A 62 3.42 -27.24 -0.07
CA THR A 62 4.24 -27.08 -1.28
C THR A 62 3.36 -26.94 -2.52
N GLU A 63 3.93 -26.44 -3.62
CA GLU A 63 3.18 -26.28 -4.88
C GLU A 63 2.63 -27.63 -5.39
N GLU A 64 3.43 -28.69 -5.28
CA GLU A 64 3.01 -30.06 -5.63
C GLU A 64 1.81 -30.54 -4.79
N GLU A 65 1.80 -30.25 -3.48
CA GLU A 65 0.69 -30.57 -2.59
C GLU A 65 -0.57 -29.75 -2.92
N LEU A 66 -0.40 -28.49 -3.31
CA LEU A 66 -1.50 -27.63 -3.73
C LEU A 66 -2.12 -28.09 -5.05
N GLU A 67 -1.29 -28.50 -6.02
CA GLU A 67 -1.75 -29.11 -7.28
C GLU A 67 -2.52 -30.40 -7.00
N LEU A 68 -1.99 -31.28 -6.16
CA LEU A 68 -2.68 -32.50 -5.72
C LEU A 68 -4.05 -32.20 -5.10
N LEU A 69 -4.12 -31.21 -4.20
CA LEU A 69 -5.38 -30.78 -3.58
C LEU A 69 -6.36 -30.22 -4.63
N ASN A 70 -5.88 -29.44 -5.59
CA ASN A 70 -6.70 -28.87 -6.65
C ASN A 70 -7.27 -29.94 -7.57
N ASP A 71 -6.48 -30.94 -7.95
CA ASP A 71 -6.92 -32.05 -8.80
C ASP A 71 -7.90 -32.96 -8.07
N PHE A 72 -7.68 -33.22 -6.78
CA PHE A 72 -8.66 -33.91 -5.94
C PHE A 72 -10.01 -33.17 -5.94
N ARG A 73 -10.01 -31.84 -5.75
CA ARG A 73 -11.24 -31.03 -5.77
C ARG A 73 -11.96 -31.10 -7.11
N LYS A 74 -11.25 -30.98 -8.24
CA LYS A 74 -11.83 -31.11 -9.59
C LYS A 74 -12.52 -32.46 -9.76
N ASN A 75 -11.84 -33.54 -9.38
CA ASN A 75 -12.35 -34.91 -9.49
C ASN A 75 -13.51 -35.19 -8.53
N PHE A 76 -13.50 -34.61 -7.33
CA PHE A 76 -14.61 -34.73 -6.37
C PHE A 76 -15.90 -34.09 -6.91
N ILE A 77 -15.79 -32.91 -7.53
CA ILE A 77 -16.93 -32.20 -8.14
C ILE A 77 -17.54 -33.01 -9.29
N THR A 78 -16.73 -33.72 -10.08
CA THR A 78 -17.19 -34.49 -11.24
C THR A 78 -17.75 -35.87 -10.90
N SER A 79 -17.31 -36.50 -9.81
CA SER A 79 -17.67 -37.89 -9.48
C SER A 79 -18.50 -38.06 -8.21
N GLY A 80 -18.69 -37.01 -7.40
CA GLY A 80 -19.64 -36.93 -6.29
C GLY A 80 -19.42 -37.90 -5.10
N THR A 81 -18.47 -38.82 -5.20
CA THR A 81 -18.29 -39.95 -4.28
C THR A 81 -16.81 -40.37 -4.18
N LEU A 82 -15.93 -39.44 -3.80
CA LEU A 82 -14.54 -39.76 -3.46
C LEU A 82 -14.35 -39.67 -1.95
N LYS A 83 -13.81 -40.74 -1.35
CA LYS A 83 -13.37 -40.69 0.05
C LYS A 83 -12.20 -39.73 0.16
N ILE A 84 -12.28 -38.77 1.07
CA ILE A 84 -11.19 -37.83 1.35
C ILE A 84 -10.14 -38.59 2.17
N SER A 85 -8.90 -38.62 1.70
CA SER A 85 -7.78 -39.22 2.44
C SER A 85 -7.25 -38.28 3.52
N ASP A 86 -6.62 -38.83 4.56
CA ASP A 86 -6.03 -38.05 5.64
C ASP A 86 -4.97 -37.06 5.13
N ASN A 87 -4.21 -37.44 4.09
CA ASN A 87 -3.24 -36.56 3.44
C ASN A 87 -3.90 -35.32 2.80
N ILE A 88 -5.02 -35.49 2.08
CA ILE A 88 -5.75 -34.37 1.48
C ILE A 88 -6.34 -33.46 2.56
N ASN A 89 -6.82 -34.03 3.67
CA ASN A 89 -7.30 -33.27 4.82
C ASN A 89 -6.18 -32.46 5.48
N ASP A 90 -4.99 -33.05 5.68
CA ASP A 90 -3.82 -32.35 6.23
C ASP A 90 -3.40 -31.17 5.34
N ILE A 91 -3.24 -31.40 4.03
CA ILE A 91 -2.87 -30.35 3.07
C ILE A 91 -3.91 -29.20 3.10
N ALA A 92 -5.20 -29.53 3.10
CA ALA A 92 -6.27 -28.53 3.18
C ALA A 92 -6.25 -27.77 4.51
N HIS A 93 -5.99 -28.47 5.62
CA HIS A 93 -5.86 -27.86 6.94
C HIS A 93 -4.69 -26.89 6.99
N ARG A 94 -3.48 -27.31 6.57
CA ARG A 94 -2.30 -26.45 6.51
C ARG A 94 -2.50 -25.26 5.59
N LYS A 95 -3.09 -25.43 4.41
CA LYS A 95 -3.44 -24.32 3.49
C LYS A 95 -4.29 -23.23 4.16
N ASN A 96 -5.21 -23.62 5.06
CA ASN A 96 -6.14 -22.71 5.72
C ASN A 96 -5.58 -22.13 7.04
N SER A 97 -4.69 -22.86 7.72
CA SER A 97 -4.17 -22.49 9.05
C SER A 97 -2.81 -21.80 9.00
N GLU A 98 -2.01 -22.08 7.98
CA GLU A 98 -0.67 -21.53 7.79
C GLU A 98 -0.68 -20.42 6.73
N LYS A 99 0.15 -19.39 6.93
CA LYS A 99 0.42 -18.39 5.88
C LYS A 99 1.55 -18.88 4.97
N PRO A 100 1.52 -18.62 3.65
CA PRO A 100 2.57 -19.07 2.74
C PRO A 100 3.93 -18.43 3.02
N TYR A 101 3.93 -17.22 3.59
CA TYR A 101 5.15 -16.47 3.88
C TYR A 101 5.05 -15.76 5.25
N SER A 102 6.21 -15.53 5.85
CA SER A 102 6.40 -14.58 6.95
C SER A 102 7.15 -13.35 6.45
N MET A 103 6.81 -12.17 6.98
CA MET A 103 7.48 -10.92 6.62
C MET A 103 8.61 -10.63 7.60
N ALA A 104 9.82 -10.42 7.10
CA ALA A 104 10.97 -9.99 7.89
C ALA A 104 11.50 -8.67 7.35
N ILE A 105 11.72 -7.70 8.24
CA ILE A 105 12.44 -6.47 7.88
C ILE A 105 13.91 -6.83 7.72
N THR A 106 14.43 -6.70 6.50
CA THR A 106 15.81 -7.04 6.17
C THR A 106 16.71 -5.81 6.12
N LYS A 107 16.16 -4.66 5.76
CA LYS A 107 16.87 -3.36 5.83
C LYS A 107 15.96 -2.28 6.39
N MET A 108 16.50 -1.43 7.24
CA MET A 108 15.77 -0.32 7.86
C MET A 108 16.27 1.03 7.31
N LYS A 109 15.36 2.01 7.19
CA LYS A 109 15.68 3.38 6.76
C LYS A 109 16.49 3.40 5.47
N ILE A 110 16.05 2.63 4.48
CA ILE A 110 16.71 2.58 3.18
C ILE A 110 16.61 3.95 2.50
N PRO A 111 17.67 4.42 1.83
CA PRO A 111 17.62 5.65 1.06
C PRO A 111 16.67 5.48 -0.14
N ASP A 112 16.21 6.60 -0.68
CA ASP A 112 15.27 6.58 -1.80
C ASP A 112 15.83 5.88 -3.05
N THR A 113 17.15 5.97 -3.26
CA THR A 113 17.90 5.30 -4.32
C THR A 113 17.80 3.78 -4.31
N ASP A 114 17.43 3.18 -3.17
CA ASP A 114 17.27 1.72 -3.05
C ASP A 114 15.94 1.22 -3.63
N TYR A 115 14.97 2.13 -3.83
CA TYR A 115 13.64 1.77 -4.34
C TYR A 115 13.11 2.69 -5.44
N ILE A 116 13.87 3.73 -5.81
CA ILE A 116 13.54 4.68 -6.87
C ILE A 116 14.70 4.77 -7.86
N LYS A 117 14.37 4.65 -9.15
CA LYS A 117 15.26 4.94 -10.27
C LYS A 117 14.83 6.26 -10.92
N ARG A 118 15.75 7.21 -11.05
CA ARG A 118 15.51 8.47 -11.76
C ARG A 118 16.31 8.49 -13.06
N THR A 119 15.60 8.52 -14.18
CA THR A 119 16.20 8.49 -15.53
C THR A 119 15.33 9.30 -16.48
N ASP A 120 15.93 10.15 -17.31
CA ASP A 120 15.23 10.93 -18.34
C ASP A 120 14.03 11.75 -17.81
N GLY A 121 14.17 12.31 -16.60
CA GLY A 121 13.11 13.09 -15.94
C GLY A 121 11.96 12.24 -15.37
N LYS A 122 12.02 10.92 -15.51
CA LYS A 122 11.07 9.98 -14.91
C LYS A 122 11.52 9.54 -13.54
N VAL A 123 10.54 9.28 -12.67
CA VAL A 123 10.75 8.74 -11.32
C VAL A 123 10.09 7.37 -11.29
N ILE A 124 10.87 6.30 -11.26
CA ILE A 124 10.38 4.93 -11.36
C ILE A 124 10.53 4.24 -10.01
N LEU A 125 9.41 3.77 -9.47
CA LEU A 125 9.35 2.89 -8.31
C LEU A 125 9.70 1.46 -8.74
N ASP A 126 10.79 0.92 -8.19
CA ASP A 126 11.35 -0.38 -8.56
C ASP A 126 12.09 -1.00 -7.36
N PHE A 127 11.53 -2.07 -6.78
CA PHE A 127 12.11 -2.79 -5.64
C PHE A 127 11.67 -4.27 -5.60
N PRO A 128 12.55 -5.24 -5.32
CA PRO A 128 12.25 -6.66 -5.57
C PRO A 128 11.14 -7.27 -4.71
N ASP A 129 10.98 -6.82 -3.45
CA ASP A 129 10.08 -7.46 -2.49
C ASP A 129 8.94 -6.51 -2.05
N VAL A 130 8.95 -6.09 -0.78
CA VAL A 130 7.93 -5.25 -0.15
C VAL A 130 8.60 -4.02 0.45
N LEU A 131 8.03 -2.85 0.21
CA LEU A 131 8.39 -1.65 0.96
C LEU A 131 7.43 -1.47 2.12
N GLN A 132 7.98 -1.33 3.32
CA GLN A 132 7.24 -0.82 4.45
C GLN A 132 7.49 0.68 4.58
N VAL A 133 6.42 1.47 4.56
CA VAL A 133 6.46 2.92 4.72
C VAL A 133 5.84 3.27 6.07
N ASN A 134 6.63 3.90 6.93
CA ASN A 134 6.18 4.38 8.23
C ASN A 134 6.17 5.91 8.26
N TYR A 135 5.18 6.48 8.95
CA TYR A 135 5.03 7.92 9.10
C TYR A 135 4.46 8.28 10.48
N SER A 136 5.04 9.28 11.14
CA SER A 136 4.50 9.80 12.40
C SER A 136 3.51 10.92 12.11
N LYS A 137 2.22 10.58 12.06
CA LYS A 137 1.17 11.53 11.72
C LYS A 137 0.74 12.37 12.91
N TYR A 138 0.76 13.68 12.75
CA TYR A 138 0.14 14.59 13.69
C TYR A 138 -1.16 15.08 13.09
N TYR A 139 -2.24 15.02 13.87
CA TYR A 139 -3.50 15.60 13.44
C TYR A 139 -3.51 17.10 13.75
N TYR A 140 -4.22 17.85 12.92
CA TYR A 140 -4.57 19.22 13.20
C TYR A 140 -5.98 19.26 13.79
N ASN A 141 -6.25 20.28 14.58
CA ASN A 141 -7.55 20.62 15.13
C ASN A 141 -7.82 22.12 14.95
N LEU A 142 -9.08 22.54 15.09
CA LEU A 142 -9.46 23.95 15.07
C LEU A 142 -9.63 24.48 16.48
N GLU A 143 -8.74 25.38 16.89
CA GLU A 143 -8.85 26.13 18.12
C GLU A 143 -8.98 27.62 17.80
N ASN A 144 -10.04 28.27 18.26
CA ASN A 144 -10.30 29.70 17.98
C ASN A 144 -10.15 30.07 16.49
N LYS A 145 -10.66 29.22 15.58
CA LYS A 145 -10.55 29.34 14.12
C LYS A 145 -9.13 29.30 13.56
N LYS A 146 -8.17 28.75 14.32
CA LYS A 146 -6.79 28.50 13.86
C LYS A 146 -6.52 27.01 13.83
N LEU A 147 -5.77 26.58 12.82
CA LEU A 147 -5.25 25.21 12.75
C LEU A 147 -4.14 25.07 13.80
N VAL A 148 -4.34 24.15 14.74
CA VAL A 148 -3.36 23.82 15.77
C VAL A 148 -2.97 22.36 15.57
N LYS A 149 -1.66 22.11 15.47
CA LYS A 149 -1.10 20.77 15.34
C LYS A 149 -1.08 20.09 16.70
N ASP A 150 -1.55 18.85 16.76
CA ASP A 150 -1.50 18.03 17.95
C ASP A 150 -0.05 17.74 18.36
N LYS A 151 0.14 17.46 19.64
CA LYS A 151 1.47 17.18 20.21
C LYS A 151 1.85 15.70 20.14
N ILE A 152 0.87 14.82 20.06
CA ILE A 152 1.07 13.37 20.11
C ILE A 152 0.85 12.81 18.70
N PRO A 153 1.86 12.17 18.09
CA PRO A 153 1.69 11.56 16.79
C PRO A 153 1.00 10.20 16.89
N VAL A 154 0.33 9.81 15.80
CA VAL A 154 -0.17 8.47 15.55
C VAL A 154 0.74 7.80 14.53
N SER A 155 1.16 6.57 14.83
CA SER A 155 1.98 5.79 13.90
C SER A 155 1.13 5.32 12.73
N HIS A 156 1.50 5.74 11.53
CA HIS A 156 0.98 5.21 10.28
C HIS A 156 1.97 4.23 9.69
N GLN A 157 1.47 3.08 9.25
CA GLN A 157 2.26 2.04 8.63
C GLN A 157 1.52 1.48 7.41
N SER A 158 2.25 1.45 6.30
CA SER A 158 1.77 0.96 5.02
C SER A 158 2.77 0.00 4.41
N PHE A 159 2.29 -0.89 3.55
CA PHE A 159 3.10 -1.81 2.78
C PHE A 159 2.75 -1.68 1.30
N LEU A 160 3.77 -1.63 0.45
CA LEU A 160 3.65 -1.58 -1.00
C LEU A 160 4.27 -2.84 -1.60
N TYR A 161 3.57 -3.45 -2.56
CA TYR A 161 4.00 -4.66 -3.26
C TYR A 161 3.96 -4.36 -4.77
N ILE A 162 5.08 -4.57 -5.47
CA ILE A 162 5.16 -4.32 -6.91
C ILE A 162 5.08 -5.58 -7.78
N GLU A 163 5.21 -6.77 -7.18
CA GLU A 163 5.05 -8.07 -7.85
C GLU A 163 5.81 -8.18 -9.20
N GLY A 164 7.06 -7.68 -9.24
CA GLY A 164 7.91 -7.74 -10.43
C GLY A 164 7.59 -6.71 -11.51
N GLN A 165 6.71 -5.74 -11.25
CA GLN A 165 6.38 -4.62 -12.14
C GLN A 165 7.07 -3.33 -11.69
N THR A 166 7.19 -2.34 -12.55
CA THR A 166 7.70 -1.01 -12.16
C THR A 166 6.63 0.05 -12.36
N PHE A 167 6.61 1.06 -11.51
CA PHE A 167 5.59 2.10 -11.56
C PHE A 167 6.21 3.49 -11.74
N GLU A 168 5.82 4.23 -12.77
CA GLU A 168 6.20 5.62 -12.90
C GLU A 168 5.42 6.45 -11.88
N VAL A 169 6.13 7.24 -11.06
CA VAL A 169 5.55 8.18 -10.11
C VAL A 169 5.50 9.56 -10.78
N TYR A 170 4.32 10.15 -10.81
CA TYR A 170 4.09 11.48 -11.37
C TYR A 170 4.16 12.56 -10.29
N ASP A 171 4.38 13.81 -10.71
CA ASP A 171 4.40 15.00 -9.86
C ASP A 171 3.13 15.19 -9.03
N THR A 172 1.98 14.77 -9.58
CA THR A 172 0.68 14.77 -8.89
C THR A 172 0.64 13.83 -7.69
N GLY A 173 1.57 12.87 -7.57
CA GLY A 173 1.57 11.82 -6.55
C GLY A 173 0.76 10.57 -6.93
N ASN A 174 0.32 10.49 -8.19
CA ASN A 174 -0.22 9.25 -8.76
C ASN A 174 0.90 8.39 -9.34
N THR A 175 0.61 7.11 -9.55
CA THR A 175 1.50 6.18 -10.24
C THR A 175 0.90 5.77 -11.58
N SER A 176 1.73 5.25 -12.51
CA SER A 176 1.23 4.41 -13.60
C SER A 176 0.46 3.22 -13.02
N ASP A 177 -0.54 2.73 -13.76
CA ASP A 177 -1.32 1.52 -13.43
C ASP A 177 -1.65 1.32 -11.93
N PRO A 178 -2.28 2.32 -11.27
CA PRO A 178 -2.43 2.36 -9.80
C PRO A 178 -3.29 1.21 -9.23
N GLU A 179 -4.01 0.50 -10.09
CA GLU A 179 -4.78 -0.71 -9.76
C GLU A 179 -3.87 -1.94 -9.55
N LEU A 180 -2.70 -1.96 -10.21
CA LEU A 180 -1.73 -3.06 -10.11
C LEU A 180 -0.77 -2.88 -8.93
N LEU A 181 -0.61 -1.65 -8.43
CA LEU A 181 0.16 -1.39 -7.22
C LEU A 181 -0.63 -1.81 -5.98
N LEU A 182 -0.32 -3.00 -5.47
CA LEU A 182 -0.94 -3.52 -4.27
C LEU A 182 -0.44 -2.78 -3.04
N LYS A 183 -1.38 -2.46 -2.15
CA LYS A 183 -1.15 -1.65 -0.95
C LYS A 183 -1.93 -2.20 0.24
N GLN A 184 -1.29 -2.18 1.39
CA GLN A 184 -1.87 -2.58 2.68
C GLN A 184 -1.58 -1.50 3.74
N GLY A 185 -2.44 -1.42 4.76
CA GLY A 185 -2.22 -0.55 5.91
C GLY A 185 -2.89 0.82 5.74
N ASP A 186 -2.22 1.88 6.17
CA ASP A 186 -2.80 3.22 6.12
C ASP A 186 -3.05 3.73 4.69
N PHE A 187 -2.20 3.35 3.73
CA PHE A 187 -2.38 3.71 2.31
C PHE A 187 -3.61 3.05 1.68
N SER A 188 -4.11 1.93 2.22
CA SER A 188 -5.33 1.30 1.71
C SER A 188 -6.61 1.91 2.31
N ARG A 189 -6.51 2.84 3.26
CA ARG A 189 -7.65 3.55 3.84
C ARG A 189 -8.13 4.69 2.92
N ASN A 190 -8.33 4.37 1.64
CA ASN A 190 -8.87 5.28 0.63
C ASN A 190 -10.38 5.46 0.83
N LYS A 191 -10.77 6.21 1.86
CA LYS A 191 -12.15 6.66 1.98
C LYS A 191 -12.38 7.83 1.02
N ILE A 192 -13.53 7.86 0.34
CA ILE A 192 -13.94 8.96 -0.55
C ILE A 192 -13.84 10.32 0.16
N GLU A 193 -14.07 10.35 1.49
CA GLU A 193 -13.95 11.54 2.33
C GLU A 193 -12.53 12.14 2.41
N PHE A 194 -11.49 11.39 2.04
CA PHE A 194 -10.09 11.82 2.05
C PHE A 194 -9.54 12.09 0.64
N MET A 195 -10.38 12.01 -0.40
CA MET A 195 -9.95 12.37 -1.75
C MET A 195 -9.65 13.86 -1.84
N LEU A 196 -8.45 14.18 -2.33
CA LEU A 196 -7.99 15.54 -2.55
C LEU A 196 -7.97 15.86 -4.05
N PRO A 197 -8.23 17.13 -4.43
CA PRO A 197 -7.93 17.61 -5.77
C PRO A 197 -6.50 17.28 -6.18
N LEU A 198 -6.28 16.97 -7.46
CA LEU A 198 -4.97 16.55 -7.97
C LEU A 198 -3.88 17.63 -7.80
N ASP A 199 -4.30 18.89 -7.82
CA ASP A 199 -3.48 20.09 -7.69
C ASP A 199 -3.35 20.60 -6.26
N TYR A 200 -4.06 20.01 -5.28
CA TYR A 200 -4.05 20.46 -3.89
C TYR A 200 -2.63 20.61 -3.35
N GLN A 201 -2.30 21.73 -2.70
CA GLN A 201 -1.08 21.89 -1.93
C GLN A 201 -1.38 22.21 -0.46
N PRO A 202 -0.58 21.72 0.50
CA PRO A 202 -0.71 22.14 1.90
C PRO A 202 -0.53 23.64 2.02
N GLY A 203 -1.56 24.34 2.52
CA GLY A 203 -1.56 25.81 2.68
C GLY A 203 -2.68 26.53 1.92
N ASP A 204 -3.34 25.85 0.97
CA ASP A 204 -4.50 26.39 0.22
C ASP A 204 -5.74 26.70 1.10
#